data_AF-A0A8X6I8F5-F1
#
_entry.id   AF-A0A8X6I8F5-F1
#
_cell.length_a   1.000
_cell.length_b   1.000
_cell.length_c   1.000
_cell.angle_alpha   90.00
_cell.angle_beta   90.00
_cell.angle_gamma   90.00
#
_symmetry.space_group_name_H-M   'P 1'
#
loop_
_entity.id
_entity.type
_entity.pdbx_description
1 polymer ?
#
loop_
_entity_poly.entity_id
_entity_poly.type
_entity_poly.pdbx_seq_one_letter_code
_entity_poly.pdbx_strand_id
1 'polypeptide(L)'
;MHFFWTKIFQILNIYYISLSNSSQVSILTQSGRAAIAASIKEQVIHLAWGSGDANWESSHQVEKVFVEGEIKLEHYPIKDVRVFTGQTTYQSSIDYTVAGVIKRTENSSIPTGGTVTIEYTQDTPSESITSEKLLNELGRRVVDEVLFCTGDENGELVTPSGRFRPSNVPTNNLFLTFTFDFTDAANQVIRELGVMVGTKIKEELPEGQRYFEPKDVENPGILLVLEHTVPLIRTAATRETFSFVVTF
;
A
#
# COMPACT_ATOMS: atom_id res chain seq x y z
N MET A 1 -44.78 3.26 21.91
CA MET A 1 -43.45 2.82 21.44
C MET A 1 -43.20 3.39 20.04
N HIS A 2 -43.00 4.71 20.00
CA HIS A 2 -43.11 5.54 18.80
C HIS A 2 -41.98 6.59 18.80
N PHE A 3 -40.76 6.14 19.07
CA PHE A 3 -39.59 7.01 19.27
C PHE A 3 -38.35 6.15 19.08
N PHE A 4 -37.92 5.86 17.85
CA PHE A 4 -36.53 5.43 17.55
C PHE A 4 -36.17 5.44 16.06
N TRP A 5 -36.93 6.13 15.20
CA TRP A 5 -36.66 6.22 13.75
C TRP A 5 -36.66 7.68 13.27
N THR A 6 -35.98 8.56 14.00
CA THR A 6 -35.91 9.98 13.61
C THR A 6 -34.64 10.64 14.12
N LYS A 7 -33.47 10.18 13.65
CA LYS A 7 -32.21 10.94 13.81
C LYS A 7 -31.05 10.55 12.85
N ILE A 8 -31.36 10.07 11.65
CA ILE A 8 -30.40 10.01 10.54
C ILE A 8 -31.15 10.49 9.30
N PHE A 9 -31.33 11.80 9.14
CA PHE A 9 -31.69 12.49 7.89
C PHE A 9 -31.75 13.99 8.18
N GLN A 10 -30.59 14.60 8.44
CA GLN A 10 -30.46 16.05 8.39
C GLN A 10 -28.99 16.40 8.16
N ILE A 11 -28.59 16.33 6.89
CA ILE A 11 -27.74 17.26 6.12
C ILE A 11 -27.64 16.63 4.73
N LEU A 12 -28.62 16.90 3.88
CA LEU A 12 -28.54 16.75 2.42
C LEU A 12 -29.61 17.65 1.84
N ASN A 13 -29.24 18.92 1.66
CA ASN A 13 -30.05 19.88 0.91
C ASN A 13 -29.77 19.62 -0.58
N ILE A 14 -30.42 18.61 -1.15
CA ILE A 14 -30.42 18.36 -2.60
C ILE A 14 -31.55 19.21 -3.18
N TYR A 15 -31.21 20.34 -3.78
CA TYR A 15 -32.12 21.03 -4.69
C TYR A 15 -32.09 20.32 -6.04
N TYR A 16 -33.19 19.66 -6.40
CA TYR A 16 -33.45 19.18 -7.75
C TYR A 16 -33.75 20.37 -8.67
N ILE A 17 -32.96 20.57 -9.74
CA ILE A 17 -33.31 21.45 -10.86
C ILE A 17 -33.24 20.64 -12.17
N SER A 18 -34.42 20.53 -12.79
CA SER A 18 -34.76 20.42 -14.22
C SER A 18 -33.91 19.57 -15.17
N LEU A 19 -34.60 18.60 -15.79
CA LEU A 19 -34.20 17.84 -16.98
C LEU A 19 -33.73 18.77 -18.12
N SER A 20 -32.47 18.66 -18.50
CA SER A 20 -32.00 18.91 -19.87
C SER A 20 -30.81 17.99 -20.16
N ASN A 21 -30.81 17.36 -21.34
CA ASN A 21 -29.80 16.40 -21.78
C ASN A 21 -28.39 17.02 -21.70
N SER A 22 -27.68 16.71 -20.62
CA SER A 22 -26.24 16.81 -20.49
C SER A 22 -25.85 15.76 -19.47
N SER A 23 -24.83 14.96 -19.77
CA SER A 23 -24.23 14.06 -18.79
C SER A 23 -23.65 14.91 -17.66
N GLN A 24 -24.44 15.19 -16.63
CA GLN A 24 -24.02 15.90 -15.43
C GLN A 24 -23.05 14.99 -14.69
N VAL A 25 -21.75 15.26 -14.84
CA VAL A 25 -20.73 14.64 -13.99
C VAL A 25 -20.82 15.35 -12.64
N SER A 26 -21.41 14.67 -11.65
CA SER A 26 -21.37 15.13 -10.26
C SER A 26 -20.07 14.67 -9.62
N ILE A 27 -19.28 15.61 -9.09
CA ILE A 27 -18.06 15.30 -8.33
C ILE A 27 -18.43 15.19 -6.86
N LEU A 28 -17.89 14.19 -6.17
CA LEU A 28 -18.12 14.03 -4.73
C LEU A 28 -17.62 15.26 -3.98
N THR A 29 -18.54 15.97 -3.32
CA THR A 29 -18.22 17.18 -2.56
C THR A 29 -17.35 16.86 -1.35
N GLN A 30 -16.70 17.87 -0.78
CA GLN A 30 -15.95 17.73 0.48
C GLN A 30 -16.80 17.11 1.60
N SER A 31 -18.10 17.46 1.67
CA SER A 31 -19.03 16.86 2.63
C SER A 31 -19.31 15.38 2.36
N GLY A 32 -19.36 14.96 1.09
CA GLY A 32 -19.50 13.56 0.72
C GLY A 32 -18.30 12.73 1.15
N ARG A 33 -17.08 13.23 0.93
CA ARG A 33 -15.84 12.55 1.35
C ARG A 33 -15.71 12.50 2.88
N ALA A 34 -16.11 13.56 3.58
CA ALA A 34 -16.17 13.56 5.04
C ALA A 34 -17.19 12.55 5.59
N ALA A 35 -18.32 12.34 4.90
CA ALA A 35 -19.29 11.33 5.27
C ALA A 35 -18.77 9.90 5.06
N ILE A 36 -17.99 9.65 3.99
CA ILE A 36 -17.29 8.37 3.79
C ILE A 36 -16.30 8.12 4.92
N ALA A 37 -15.43 9.10 5.22
CA ALA A 37 -14.49 9.00 6.33
C ALA A 37 -15.22 8.71 7.67
N ALA A 38 -16.33 9.38 7.94
CA ALA A 38 -17.14 9.10 9.13
C ALA A 38 -17.69 7.68 9.15
N SER A 39 -18.17 7.17 8.00
CA SER A 39 -18.67 5.81 7.88
C SER A 39 -17.57 4.76 8.10
N ILE A 40 -16.36 5.00 7.58
CA ILE A 40 -15.20 4.13 7.78
C ILE A 40 -14.75 4.12 9.24
N LYS A 41 -14.74 5.29 9.91
CA LYS A 41 -14.38 5.41 11.33
C LYS A 41 -15.27 4.59 12.28
N GLU A 42 -16.50 4.28 11.87
CA GLU A 42 -17.44 3.45 12.64
C GLU A 42 -17.26 1.94 12.41
N GLN A 43 -16.43 1.54 11.45
CA GLN A 43 -16.16 0.13 11.15
C GLN A 43 -15.07 -0.46 12.04
N VAL A 44 -14.99 -1.79 12.06
CA VAL A 44 -13.83 -2.51 12.60
C VAL A 44 -12.63 -2.27 11.70
N ILE A 45 -11.56 -1.67 12.24
CA ILE A 45 -10.33 -1.36 11.51
C ILE A 45 -9.16 -2.17 12.09
N HIS A 46 -8.41 -2.81 11.20
CA HIS A 46 -7.15 -3.47 11.53
C HIS A 46 -6.02 -3.00 10.60
N LEU A 47 -4.77 -3.09 11.07
CA LEU A 47 -3.61 -3.13 10.20
C LEU A 47 -3.15 -4.57 10.06
N ALA A 48 -3.13 -5.10 8.84
CA ALA A 48 -2.57 -6.38 8.48
C ALA A 48 -1.11 -6.26 8.07
N TRP A 49 -0.34 -7.29 8.37
CA TRP A 49 1.02 -7.48 7.88
C TRP A 49 1.07 -8.66 6.92
N GLY A 50 1.75 -8.48 5.80
CA GLY A 50 2.06 -9.53 4.83
C GLY A 50 3.56 -9.73 4.70
N SER A 51 3.99 -10.97 4.46
CA SER A 51 5.41 -11.24 4.20
C SER A 51 5.84 -10.82 2.79
N GLY A 52 4.89 -10.47 1.91
CA GLY A 52 5.18 -10.12 0.52
C GLY A 52 5.83 -11.28 -0.25
N ASP A 53 6.50 -10.92 -1.35
CA ASP A 53 7.40 -11.83 -2.08
C ASP A 53 8.83 -11.72 -1.51
N ALA A 54 9.42 -12.86 -1.16
CA ALA A 54 10.78 -12.92 -0.64
C ALA A 54 11.85 -12.54 -1.68
N ASN A 55 11.50 -12.58 -2.97
CA ASN A 55 12.40 -12.21 -4.06
C ASN A 55 12.43 -10.69 -4.33
N TRP A 56 11.55 -9.89 -3.73
CA TRP A 56 11.70 -8.44 -3.80
C TRP A 56 13.03 -8.00 -3.21
N GLU A 57 13.71 -7.10 -3.91
CA GLU A 57 15.05 -6.61 -3.60
C GLU A 57 16.18 -7.66 -3.73
N SER A 58 15.91 -8.79 -4.40
CA SER A 58 16.94 -9.81 -4.66
C SER A 58 17.83 -9.42 -5.84
N SER A 59 19.14 -9.65 -5.70
CA SER A 59 20.11 -9.41 -6.76
C SER A 59 20.27 -10.63 -7.67
N HIS A 60 20.36 -10.39 -8.97
CA HIS A 60 20.45 -11.39 -10.02
C HIS A 60 21.60 -11.07 -10.96
N GLN A 61 22.21 -12.13 -11.49
CA GLN A 61 23.22 -12.04 -12.53
C GLN A 61 22.90 -13.07 -13.61
N VAL A 62 22.81 -12.62 -14.87
CA VAL A 62 22.51 -13.49 -16.01
C VAL A 62 23.39 -13.15 -17.21
N GLU A 63 23.65 -14.14 -18.06
CA GLU A 63 24.25 -13.94 -19.37
C GLU A 63 23.16 -14.03 -20.45
N LYS A 64 23.09 -13.02 -21.32
CA LYS A 64 22.08 -12.92 -22.38
C LYS A 64 22.70 -12.34 -23.65
N VAL A 65 22.04 -12.59 -24.78
CA VAL A 65 22.35 -11.97 -26.07
C VAL A 65 21.18 -11.08 -26.47
N PHE A 66 21.48 -9.91 -27.03
CA PHE A 66 20.44 -9.05 -27.62
C PHE A 66 19.82 -9.74 -28.84
N VAL A 67 18.52 -10.04 -28.78
CA VAL A 67 17.72 -10.54 -29.90
C VAL A 67 16.87 -9.38 -30.40
N GLU A 68 17.04 -9.01 -31.68
CA GLU A 68 16.38 -7.84 -32.27
C GLU A 68 16.63 -6.53 -31.49
N GLY A 69 17.81 -6.42 -30.85
CA GLY A 69 18.18 -5.24 -30.06
C GLY A 69 17.57 -5.21 -28.66
N GLU A 70 16.92 -6.28 -28.20
CA GLU A 70 16.28 -6.36 -26.88
C GLU A 70 16.78 -7.55 -26.05
N ILE A 71 16.73 -7.39 -24.73
CA ILE A 71 16.87 -8.47 -23.75
C ILE A 71 15.67 -8.43 -22.81
N LYS A 72 14.97 -9.56 -22.74
CA LYS A 72 13.91 -9.82 -21.76
C LYS A 72 14.50 -10.58 -20.58
N LEU A 73 14.31 -10.02 -19.39
CA LEU A 73 14.67 -10.68 -18.14
C LEU A 73 13.45 -11.45 -17.60
N GLU A 74 13.73 -12.37 -16.69
CA GLU A 74 12.70 -13.22 -16.06
C GLU A 74 11.91 -12.44 -15.00
N HIS A 75 12.52 -11.42 -14.39
CA HIS A 75 11.90 -10.60 -13.34
C HIS A 75 11.45 -9.24 -13.89
N TYR A 76 10.36 -8.73 -13.33
CA TYR A 76 9.85 -7.37 -13.54
C TYR A 76 8.98 -6.95 -12.32
N PRO A 77 9.06 -5.70 -11.84
CA PRO A 77 9.99 -4.65 -12.25
C PRO A 77 11.44 -4.94 -11.83
N ILE A 78 12.39 -4.19 -12.40
CA ILE A 78 13.83 -4.31 -12.14
C ILE A 78 14.44 -2.93 -11.93
N LYS A 79 15.51 -2.87 -11.13
CA LYS A 79 16.34 -1.69 -10.92
C LYS A 79 17.81 -2.05 -10.84
N ASP A 80 18.67 -1.03 -10.68
CA ASP A 80 20.13 -1.19 -10.55
C ASP A 80 20.77 -2.01 -11.68
N VAL A 81 20.23 -1.89 -12.89
CA VAL A 81 20.69 -2.67 -14.05
C VAL A 81 22.09 -2.22 -14.45
N ARG A 82 23.00 -3.18 -14.55
CA ARG A 82 24.37 -3.01 -15.05
C ARG A 82 24.65 -4.05 -16.12
N VAL A 83 25.02 -3.57 -17.31
CA VAL A 83 25.39 -4.42 -18.45
C VAL A 83 26.88 -4.31 -18.70
N PHE A 84 27.59 -5.44 -18.83
CA PHE A 84 29.03 -5.45 -19.07
C PHE A 84 29.49 -6.71 -19.82
N THR A 85 30.69 -6.64 -20.42
CA THR A 85 31.39 -7.77 -21.03
C THR A 85 32.84 -7.75 -20.56
N GLY A 86 33.28 -8.81 -19.86
CA GLY A 86 34.62 -8.82 -19.24
C GLY A 86 34.79 -7.66 -18.27
N GLN A 87 35.70 -6.72 -18.56
CA GLN A 87 35.93 -5.53 -17.74
C GLN A 87 35.18 -4.28 -18.24
N THR A 88 34.59 -4.32 -19.43
CA THR A 88 33.92 -3.17 -20.04
C THR A 88 32.47 -3.08 -19.55
N THR A 89 32.16 -2.08 -18.73
CA THR A 89 30.77 -1.74 -18.33
C THR A 89 30.18 -0.74 -19.32
N TYR A 90 29.00 -1.04 -19.85
CA TYR A 90 28.26 -0.18 -20.77
C TYR A 90 27.42 0.85 -20.02
N GLN A 91 27.21 2.01 -20.63
CA GLN A 91 26.54 3.15 -19.99
C GLN A 91 25.03 3.12 -20.25
N SER A 92 24.25 3.19 -19.19
CA SER A 92 22.79 3.38 -19.30
C SER A 92 22.48 4.71 -20.00
N SER A 93 21.39 4.75 -20.76
CA SER A 93 20.95 5.83 -21.66
C SER A 93 21.84 6.13 -22.87
N ILE A 94 23.10 5.68 -22.89
CA ILE A 94 23.99 5.82 -24.05
C ILE A 94 24.08 4.54 -24.85
N ASP A 95 24.34 3.41 -24.20
CA ASP A 95 24.51 2.09 -24.82
C ASP A 95 23.24 1.22 -24.76
N TYR A 96 22.44 1.41 -23.71
CA TYR A 96 21.17 0.71 -23.52
C TYR A 96 20.20 1.54 -22.69
N THR A 97 18.92 1.21 -22.76
CA THR A 97 17.84 1.77 -21.93
C THR A 97 17.09 0.64 -21.22
N VAL A 98 16.44 0.96 -20.10
CA VAL A 98 15.68 0.01 -19.29
C VAL A 98 14.24 0.52 -19.19
N ALA A 99 13.33 -0.12 -19.91
CA ALA A 99 11.90 0.22 -19.90
C ALA A 99 11.08 -1.06 -20.09
N GLY A 100 10.93 -1.85 -19.02
CA GLY A 100 10.35 -3.20 -19.06
C GLY A 100 11.26 -4.27 -19.66
N VAL A 101 12.02 -3.90 -20.69
CA VAL A 101 13.09 -4.70 -21.29
C VAL A 101 14.35 -3.85 -21.41
N ILE A 102 15.51 -4.50 -21.54
CA ILE A 102 16.76 -3.81 -21.82
C ILE A 102 16.85 -3.66 -23.34
N LYS A 103 16.87 -2.43 -23.83
CA LYS A 103 17.00 -2.14 -25.27
C LYS A 103 18.34 -1.52 -25.57
N ARG A 104 19.01 -2.02 -26.59
CA ARG A 104 20.21 -1.39 -27.14
C ARG A 104 19.82 -0.08 -27.83
N THR A 105 20.63 0.96 -27.64
CA THR A 105 20.45 2.25 -28.33
C THR A 105 21.12 2.25 -29.71
N GLU A 106 20.82 3.26 -30.52
CA GLU A 106 21.47 3.46 -31.83
C GLU A 106 22.98 3.76 -31.69
N ASN A 107 23.38 4.47 -30.63
CA ASN A 107 24.77 4.86 -30.36
C ASN A 107 25.56 3.84 -29.54
N SER A 108 25.03 2.61 -29.43
CA SER A 108 25.55 1.63 -28.50
C SER A 108 26.87 0.99 -28.95
N SER A 109 27.84 0.99 -28.04
CA SER A 109 29.12 0.30 -28.14
C SER A 109 29.05 -1.21 -27.85
N ILE A 110 27.88 -1.74 -27.45
CA ILE A 110 27.68 -3.18 -27.23
C ILE A 110 27.82 -3.93 -28.56
N PRO A 111 28.68 -4.95 -28.69
CA PRO A 111 28.81 -5.70 -29.94
C PRO A 111 27.50 -6.40 -30.35
N THR A 112 27.15 -6.34 -31.64
CA THR A 112 25.98 -7.07 -32.18
C THR A 112 26.22 -8.58 -32.08
N GLY A 113 25.25 -9.31 -31.51
CA GLY A 113 25.33 -10.77 -31.34
C GLY A 113 26.30 -11.23 -30.24
N GLY A 114 26.94 -10.31 -29.51
CA GLY A 114 27.77 -10.64 -28.36
C GLY A 114 26.93 -11.02 -27.14
N THR A 115 27.44 -11.97 -26.35
CA THR A 115 26.91 -12.26 -25.01
C THR A 115 27.35 -11.16 -24.05
N VAL A 116 26.41 -10.61 -23.29
CA VAL A 116 26.65 -9.66 -22.20
C VAL A 116 26.27 -10.27 -20.86
N THR A 117 26.96 -9.89 -19.80
CA THR A 117 26.56 -10.13 -18.43
C THR A 117 25.70 -8.98 -17.94
N ILE A 118 24.60 -9.31 -17.26
CA ILE A 118 23.64 -8.36 -16.72
C ILE A 118 23.49 -8.63 -15.24
N GLU A 119 23.89 -7.66 -14.42
CA GLU A 119 23.57 -7.58 -13.00
C GLU A 119 22.34 -6.69 -12.84
N TYR A 120 21.38 -7.09 -12.02
CA TYR A 120 20.18 -6.30 -11.73
C TYR A 120 19.54 -6.72 -10.42
N THR A 121 18.71 -5.84 -9.86
CA THR A 121 17.89 -6.14 -8.68
C THR A 121 16.42 -6.28 -9.12
N GLN A 122 15.73 -7.32 -8.64
CA GLN A 122 14.28 -7.39 -8.76
C GLN A 122 13.66 -6.33 -7.86
N ASP A 123 12.94 -5.39 -8.45
CA ASP A 123 12.34 -4.28 -7.71
C ASP A 123 11.00 -4.68 -7.11
N THR A 124 10.60 -3.96 -6.08
CA THR A 124 9.29 -4.11 -5.45
C THR A 124 8.22 -3.52 -6.40
N PRO A 125 7.21 -4.31 -6.83
CA PRO A 125 6.16 -3.80 -7.71
C PRO A 125 5.35 -2.71 -7.01
N SER A 126 4.82 -1.75 -7.78
CA SER A 126 3.83 -0.82 -7.23
C SER A 126 2.55 -1.55 -6.82
N GLU A 127 1.87 -1.01 -5.82
CA GLU A 127 0.65 -1.57 -5.28
C GLU A 127 -0.49 -1.48 -6.31
N SER A 128 -1.15 -2.60 -6.57
CA SER A 128 -2.30 -2.62 -7.48
C SER A 128 -3.54 -2.05 -6.81
N ILE A 129 -4.21 -1.12 -7.47
CA ILE A 129 -5.51 -0.57 -7.02
C ILE A 129 -6.65 -1.59 -7.00
N THR A 130 -6.43 -2.77 -7.58
CA THR A 130 -7.38 -3.89 -7.61
C THR A 130 -7.02 -5.00 -6.63
N SER A 131 -5.97 -4.81 -5.82
CA SER A 131 -5.62 -5.76 -4.76
C SER A 131 -6.75 -5.83 -3.73
N GLU A 132 -7.19 -7.06 -3.43
CA GLU A 132 -8.22 -7.32 -2.41
C GLU A 132 -7.63 -7.92 -1.12
N LYS A 133 -6.35 -8.31 -1.14
CA LYS A 133 -5.63 -8.94 -0.03
C LYS A 133 -4.12 -8.71 -0.14
N LEU A 134 -3.43 -8.89 0.99
CA LEU A 134 -1.97 -8.94 1.05
C LEU A 134 -1.46 -10.31 0.55
N LEU A 135 -0.21 -10.34 0.11
CA LEU A 135 0.53 -11.57 -0.15
C LEU A 135 0.99 -12.18 1.19
N ASN A 136 0.58 -13.43 1.42
CA ASN A 136 0.99 -14.20 2.60
C ASN A 136 0.77 -13.41 3.90
N GLU A 137 -0.48 -13.02 4.17
CA GLU A 137 -0.85 -12.34 5.40
C GLU A 137 -0.38 -13.15 6.62
N LEU A 138 0.31 -12.48 7.54
CA LEU A 138 0.85 -13.04 8.77
C LEU A 138 -0.10 -12.85 9.95
N GLY A 139 -0.84 -11.74 9.93
CA GLY A 139 -1.89 -11.43 10.88
C GLY A 139 -2.21 -9.94 10.89
N ARG A 140 -3.22 -9.56 11.66
CA ARG A 140 -3.76 -8.21 11.70
C ARG A 140 -4.05 -7.73 13.11
N ARG A 141 -3.79 -6.46 13.37
CA ARG A 141 -3.94 -5.83 14.68
C ARG A 141 -5.03 -4.78 14.69
N VAL A 142 -5.85 -4.78 15.73
CA VAL A 142 -6.92 -3.78 15.97
C VAL A 142 -6.30 -2.39 16.07
N VAL A 143 -6.92 -1.40 15.43
CA VAL A 143 -6.53 0.02 15.55
C VAL A 143 -6.49 0.48 17.01
N ASP A 144 -5.47 1.26 17.39
CA ASP A 144 -5.37 1.89 18.71
C ASP A 144 -6.15 3.19 18.77
N GLU A 145 -6.07 3.99 17.71
CA GLU A 145 -6.69 5.32 17.66
C GLU A 145 -7.17 5.66 16.24
N VAL A 146 -8.35 6.27 16.15
CA VAL A 146 -8.92 6.81 14.91
C VAL A 146 -9.41 8.23 15.16
N LEU A 147 -8.80 9.21 14.51
CA LEU A 147 -9.17 10.63 14.61
C LEU A 147 -9.52 11.20 13.23
N PHE A 148 -10.49 12.11 13.17
CA PHE A 148 -10.55 13.03 12.03
C PHE A 148 -9.39 14.01 12.12
N CYS A 149 -8.84 14.44 10.99
CA CYS A 149 -7.77 15.42 10.98
C CYS A 149 -7.79 16.33 9.75
N THR A 150 -7.04 17.43 9.79
CA THR A 150 -6.77 18.31 8.65
C THR A 150 -5.28 18.54 8.52
N GLY A 151 -4.79 18.71 7.28
CA GLY A 151 -3.38 19.04 7.05
C GLY A 151 -3.03 20.37 7.71
N ASP A 152 -1.91 20.40 8.42
CA ASP A 152 -1.39 21.58 9.13
C ASP A 152 0.13 21.43 9.26
N GLU A 153 0.91 22.34 8.68
CA GLU A 153 2.38 22.31 8.74
C GLU A 153 2.92 22.36 10.18
N ASN A 154 2.14 22.88 11.13
CA ASN A 154 2.48 22.95 12.55
C ASN A 154 1.72 21.91 13.40
N GLY A 155 0.97 21.00 12.75
CA GLY A 155 0.17 19.99 13.42
C GLY A 155 0.99 19.03 14.28
N GLU A 156 0.36 18.53 15.35
CA GLU A 156 0.92 17.61 16.32
C GLU A 156 0.92 16.15 15.85
N LEU A 157 0.05 15.77 14.91
CA LEU A 157 0.02 14.43 14.33
C LEU A 157 1.05 14.38 13.20
N VAL A 158 2.06 13.51 13.35
CA VAL A 158 3.16 13.39 12.40
C VAL A 158 3.07 12.06 11.67
N THR A 159 3.13 12.12 10.34
CA THR A 159 3.23 10.96 9.45
C THR A 159 4.32 11.20 8.41
N PRO A 160 4.80 10.16 7.69
CA PRO A 160 5.70 10.34 6.56
C PRO A 160 5.15 11.30 5.49
N SER A 161 3.82 11.34 5.31
CA SER A 161 3.14 12.21 4.33
C SER A 161 3.00 13.68 4.76
N GLY A 162 3.29 14.00 6.02
CA GLY A 162 3.18 15.37 6.53
C GLY A 162 2.61 15.46 7.94
N ARG A 163 2.27 16.69 8.32
CA ARG A 163 1.73 17.05 9.62
C ARG A 163 0.24 17.37 9.54
N PHE A 164 -0.48 16.97 10.59
CA PHE A 164 -1.93 17.09 10.69
C PHE A 164 -2.33 17.53 12.08
N ARG A 165 -3.50 18.14 12.18
CA ARG A 165 -4.13 18.53 13.44
C ARG A 165 -5.44 17.75 13.62
N PRO A 166 -5.74 17.21 14.81
CA PRO A 166 -7.01 16.55 15.10
C PRO A 166 -8.20 17.48 14.88
N SER A 167 -9.31 16.93 14.42
CA SER A 167 -10.59 17.61 14.23
C SER A 167 -11.67 16.91 15.04
N ASN A 168 -12.54 17.70 15.69
CA ASN A 168 -13.72 17.20 16.39
C ASN A 168 -14.97 17.12 15.48
N VAL A 169 -14.87 17.60 14.23
CA VAL A 169 -15.88 17.45 13.19
C VAL A 169 -15.37 16.53 12.08
N PRO A 170 -16.25 15.79 11.38
CA PRO A 170 -15.85 14.95 10.25
C PRO A 170 -15.09 15.75 9.19
N THR A 171 -13.95 15.21 8.79
CA THR A 171 -13.14 15.69 7.65
C THR A 171 -13.00 14.55 6.65
N ASN A 172 -12.41 14.81 5.49
CA ASN A 172 -12.11 13.74 4.53
C ASN A 172 -10.82 12.98 4.87
N ASN A 173 -10.23 13.15 6.06
CA ASN A 173 -9.01 12.46 6.46
C ASN A 173 -9.23 11.71 7.78
N LEU A 174 -8.73 10.48 7.84
CA LEU A 174 -8.63 9.70 9.07
C LEU A 174 -7.17 9.46 9.42
N PHE A 175 -6.78 9.88 10.62
CA PHE A 175 -5.53 9.47 11.24
C PHE A 175 -5.73 8.15 11.99
N LEU A 176 -4.87 7.17 11.72
CA LEU A 176 -4.95 5.82 12.27
C LEU A 176 -3.62 5.46 12.93
N THR A 177 -3.65 4.99 14.17
CA THR A 177 -2.46 4.50 14.88
C THR A 177 -2.59 3.01 15.22
N PHE A 178 -1.51 2.25 15.03
CA PHE A 178 -1.44 0.83 15.35
C PHE A 178 -0.10 0.51 16.02
N THR A 179 -0.12 -0.12 17.18
CA THR A 179 1.10 -0.50 17.91
C THR A 179 1.14 -1.99 18.16
N PHE A 180 1.90 -2.71 17.34
CA PHE A 180 2.11 -4.15 17.45
C PHE A 180 2.91 -4.49 18.70
N ASP A 181 2.48 -5.53 19.40
CA ASP A 181 3.12 -5.99 20.62
C ASP A 181 4.38 -6.80 20.32
N PHE A 182 5.19 -7.06 21.35
CA PHE A 182 6.49 -7.73 21.22
C PHE A 182 6.39 -9.06 20.45
N THR A 183 5.37 -9.87 20.76
CA THR A 183 5.22 -11.21 20.17
C THR A 183 4.49 -11.21 18.83
N ASP A 184 3.85 -10.11 18.44
CA ASP A 184 3.07 -10.03 17.21
C ASP A 184 4.01 -10.24 16.01
N ALA A 185 3.76 -11.32 15.27
CA ALA A 185 4.60 -11.82 14.16
C ALA A 185 6.11 -11.87 14.46
N ALA A 186 6.50 -12.23 15.69
CA ALA A 186 7.92 -12.30 16.03
C ALA A 186 8.70 -13.24 15.09
N ASN A 187 9.91 -12.83 14.71
CA ASN A 187 10.81 -13.53 13.76
C ASN A 187 10.29 -13.60 12.32
N GLN A 188 9.25 -12.85 11.97
CA GLN A 188 8.80 -12.70 10.59
C GLN A 188 9.51 -11.52 9.90
N VAL A 189 9.53 -11.55 8.57
CA VAL A 189 9.94 -10.41 7.74
C VAL A 189 8.68 -9.84 7.10
N ILE A 190 8.37 -8.58 7.41
CA ILE A 190 7.19 -7.88 6.90
C ILE A 190 7.60 -7.08 5.67
N ARG A 191 6.79 -7.18 4.61
CA ARG A 191 6.99 -6.45 3.35
C ARG A 191 5.72 -5.75 2.86
N GLU A 192 4.58 -6.04 3.47
CA GLU A 192 3.31 -5.40 3.14
C GLU A 192 2.59 -4.95 4.40
N LEU A 193 1.99 -3.77 4.32
CA LEU A 193 1.09 -3.20 5.30
C LEU A 193 -0.29 -3.03 4.63
N GLY A 194 -1.35 -3.41 5.33
CA GLY A 194 -2.71 -3.29 4.77
C GLY A 194 -3.72 -2.79 5.79
N VAL A 195 -4.38 -1.66 5.52
CA VAL A 195 -5.50 -1.20 6.35
C VAL A 195 -6.76 -1.96 5.94
N MET A 196 -7.25 -2.84 6.83
CA MET A 196 -8.43 -3.66 6.63
C MET A 196 -9.63 -3.03 7.34
N VAL A 197 -10.77 -2.91 6.65
CA VAL A 197 -12.00 -2.32 7.18
C VAL A 197 -13.16 -3.30 7.10
N GLY A 198 -13.94 -3.40 8.17
CA GLY A 198 -15.10 -4.30 8.24
C GLY A 198 -14.73 -5.77 8.46
N THR A 199 -13.54 -6.04 8.98
CA THR A 199 -13.11 -7.40 9.35
C THR A 199 -14.09 -8.01 10.35
N LYS A 200 -14.47 -9.28 10.13
CA LYS A 200 -15.17 -10.10 11.13
C LYS A 200 -14.23 -11.19 11.65
N ILE A 201 -14.07 -11.22 12.97
CA ILE A 201 -13.23 -12.19 13.69
C ILE A 201 -14.13 -13.29 14.27
N LYS A 202 -13.61 -14.51 14.40
CA LYS A 202 -14.33 -15.65 14.98
C LYS A 202 -14.72 -15.39 16.45
N GLU A 203 -15.86 -15.94 16.87
CA GLU A 203 -16.43 -15.69 18.21
C GLU A 203 -15.65 -16.37 19.36
N GLU A 204 -14.96 -17.49 19.09
CA GLU A 204 -14.29 -18.32 20.10
C GLU A 204 -12.83 -17.90 20.38
N LEU A 205 -12.53 -16.60 20.36
CA LEU A 205 -11.19 -16.09 20.63
C LEU A 205 -11.03 -15.54 22.05
N PRO A 206 -9.82 -15.62 22.63
CA PRO A 206 -9.51 -15.00 23.92
C PRO A 206 -9.97 -13.55 24.04
N GLU A 207 -10.60 -13.23 25.18
CA GLU A 207 -11.01 -11.87 25.50
C GLU A 207 -9.80 -10.93 25.57
N GLY A 208 -9.94 -9.74 24.99
CA GLY A 208 -8.86 -8.75 24.96
C GLY A 208 -7.75 -9.04 23.95
N GLN A 209 -7.85 -10.12 23.15
CA GLN A 209 -6.97 -10.33 22.01
C GLN A 209 -7.12 -9.18 21.01
N ARG A 210 -5.98 -8.62 20.57
CA ARG A 210 -5.94 -7.50 19.60
C ARG A 210 -5.15 -7.81 18.35
N TYR A 211 -4.42 -8.92 18.32
CA TYR A 211 -3.69 -9.42 17.16
C TYR A 211 -4.28 -10.76 16.74
N PHE A 212 -4.62 -10.91 15.46
CA PHE A 212 -5.33 -12.06 14.92
C PHE A 212 -4.54 -12.65 13.76
N GLU A 213 -4.30 -13.96 13.78
CA GLU A 213 -3.72 -14.66 12.64
C GLU A 213 -4.78 -14.86 11.54
N PRO A 214 -4.40 -15.15 10.28
CA PRO A 214 -5.38 -15.38 9.21
C PRO A 214 -6.43 -16.45 9.55
N LYS A 215 -6.06 -17.45 10.34
CA LYS A 215 -6.97 -18.52 10.79
C LYS A 215 -8.07 -18.03 11.74
N ASP A 216 -7.90 -16.88 12.36
CA ASP A 216 -8.82 -16.28 13.34
C ASP A 216 -9.88 -15.38 12.67
N VAL A 217 -9.67 -15.07 11.38
CA VAL A 217 -10.53 -14.19 10.58
C VAL A 217 -11.65 -15.01 9.93
N GLU A 218 -12.90 -14.60 10.15
CA GLU A 218 -14.08 -15.20 9.49
C GLU A 218 -14.39 -14.48 8.17
N ASN A 219 -14.33 -13.14 8.17
CA ASN A 219 -14.48 -12.31 6.98
C ASN A 219 -13.32 -11.31 6.93
N PRO A 220 -12.52 -11.28 5.84
CA PRO A 220 -11.37 -10.38 5.75
C PRO A 220 -11.74 -8.90 5.68
N GLY A 221 -12.98 -8.55 5.34
CA GLY A 221 -13.37 -7.16 5.08
C GLY A 221 -12.84 -6.64 3.76
N ILE A 222 -12.62 -5.32 3.70
CA ILE A 222 -12.11 -4.60 2.53
C ILE A 222 -10.69 -4.14 2.82
N LEU A 223 -9.76 -4.41 1.89
CA LEU A 223 -8.44 -3.80 1.88
C LEU A 223 -8.55 -2.35 1.40
N LEU A 224 -8.44 -1.40 2.32
CA LEU A 224 -8.58 0.03 2.04
C LEU A 224 -7.28 0.68 1.59
N VAL A 225 -6.16 0.26 2.18
CA VAL A 225 -4.81 0.75 1.85
C VAL A 225 -3.92 -0.47 1.75
N LEU A 226 -3.07 -0.52 0.73
CA LEU A 226 -1.95 -1.44 0.61
C LEU A 226 -0.68 -0.62 0.43
N GLU A 227 0.36 -0.97 1.16
CA GLU A 227 1.70 -0.37 1.04
C GLU A 227 2.73 -1.50 1.05
N HIS A 228 3.61 -1.51 0.06
CA HIS A 228 4.81 -2.32 0.06
C HIS A 228 5.93 -1.56 0.76
N THR A 229 6.65 -2.25 1.64
CA THR A 229 7.71 -1.65 2.44
C THR A 229 9.02 -2.39 2.24
N VAL A 230 10.14 -1.69 2.49
CA VAL A 230 11.43 -2.35 2.65
C VAL A 230 11.32 -3.41 3.76
N PRO A 231 12.05 -4.53 3.67
CA PRO A 231 11.89 -5.62 4.62
C PRO A 231 12.08 -5.16 6.08
N LEU A 232 10.99 -5.25 6.85
CA LEU A 232 10.97 -4.98 8.28
C LEU A 232 11.12 -6.30 9.03
N ILE A 233 12.25 -6.45 9.73
CA ILE A 233 12.56 -7.67 10.49
C ILE A 233 11.95 -7.56 11.89
N ARG A 234 10.97 -8.41 12.19
CA ARG A 234 10.32 -8.43 13.51
C ARG A 234 11.13 -9.22 14.52
N THR A 235 11.31 -8.62 15.70
CA THR A 235 11.93 -9.26 16.86
C THR A 235 11.02 -9.15 18.07
N ALA A 236 11.15 -10.08 19.02
CA ALA A 236 10.40 -10.04 20.28
C ALA A 236 10.91 -8.96 21.27
N ALA A 237 11.86 -8.11 20.86
CA ALA A 237 12.46 -7.07 21.70
C ALA A 237 11.83 -5.69 21.50
N THR A 238 11.09 -5.47 20.41
CA THR A 238 10.52 -4.16 20.06
C THR A 238 9.04 -4.24 19.79
N ARG A 239 8.35 -3.16 20.12
CA ARG A 239 7.01 -2.84 19.62
C ARG A 239 7.16 -1.90 18.44
N GLU A 240 6.35 -2.09 17.42
CA GLU A 240 6.35 -1.25 16.22
C GLU A 240 5.06 -0.46 16.16
N THR A 241 5.17 0.86 16.01
CA THR A 241 4.03 1.77 15.85
C THR A 241 3.97 2.28 14.42
N PHE A 242 2.79 2.17 13.81
CA PHE A 242 2.48 2.71 12.50
C PHE A 242 1.40 3.78 12.63
N SER A 243 1.59 4.87 11.90
CA SER A 243 0.65 5.98 11.85
C SER A 243 0.35 6.32 10.39
N PHE A 244 -0.92 6.27 10.01
CA PHE A 244 -1.39 6.57 8.66
C PHE A 244 -2.32 7.77 8.66
N VAL A 245 -2.35 8.51 7.55
CA VAL A 245 -3.50 9.35 7.19
C VAL A 245 -4.12 8.80 5.92
N VAL A 246 -5.39 8.40 6.00
CA VAL A 246 -6.18 7.99 4.84
C VAL A 246 -7.05 9.16 4.41
N THR A 247 -6.91 9.57 3.15
CA THR A 247 -7.66 10.69 2.56
C THR A 247 -8.72 10.15 1.60
N PHE A 248 -9.94 10.67 1.71
CA PHE A 248 -11.11 10.28 0.91
C PHE A 248 -11.52 11.38 -0.06
#